data_AF-A0A160FSJ6-F1
#
_entry.id   AF-A0A160FSJ6-F1
#
_cell.length_a   1.000
_cell.length_b   1.000
_cell.length_c   1.000
_cell.angle_alpha   90.00
_cell.angle_beta   90.00
_cell.angle_gamma   90.00
#
_symmetry.space_group_name_H-M   'P 1'
#
loop_
_entity.id
_entity.type
_entity.pdbx_description
1 polymer ?
#
loop_
_entity_poly.entity_id
_entity_poly.type
_entity_poly.pdbx_seq_one_letter_code
_entity_poly.pdbx_strand_id
1 'polypeptide(L)'
;MNRSTENIDHLERSVGDNRLRHALAARLDRAFKRAGVSSAQAAKWLGVSEDDVQYWLRGITVPPLNACTRLAAILNLDVHWLCTGQPQVA
;
A
#
# COMPACT_ATOMS: atom_id res chain seq x y z
N MET A 1 14.41 -35.37 15.22
CA MET A 1 13.07 -34.84 15.59
C MET A 1 13.22 -33.34 15.85
N ASN A 2 13.44 -32.51 14.82
CA ASN A 2 13.74 -31.09 15.03
C ASN A 2 13.29 -30.30 13.78
N ARG A 3 12.04 -29.82 13.76
CA ARG A 3 11.45 -28.96 12.69
C ARG A 3 10.94 -27.62 13.24
N SER A 4 11.52 -27.13 14.33
CA SER A 4 10.92 -26.03 15.12
C SER A 4 11.62 -24.68 14.92
N THR A 5 12.77 -24.63 14.25
CA THR A 5 13.58 -23.41 14.14
C THR A 5 13.43 -22.69 12.79
N GLU A 6 12.92 -23.36 11.75
CA GLU A 6 12.71 -22.76 10.42
C GLU A 6 11.44 -21.89 10.36
N ASN A 7 10.51 -22.07 11.30
CA ASN A 7 9.22 -21.38 11.29
C ASN A 7 9.26 -19.98 11.90
N ILE A 8 10.24 -19.67 12.76
CA ILE A 8 10.34 -18.39 13.46
C ILE A 8 10.85 -17.29 12.53
N ASP A 9 11.86 -17.57 11.69
CA ASP A 9 12.39 -16.61 10.70
C ASP A 9 11.31 -16.19 9.68
N HIS A 10 10.49 -17.15 9.23
CA HIS A 10 9.39 -16.86 8.30
C HIS A 10 8.28 -16.01 8.94
N LEU A 11 8.05 -16.19 10.25
CA LEU A 11 7.05 -15.43 11.00
C LEU A 11 7.49 -13.98 11.18
N GLU A 12 8.76 -13.74 11.50
CA GLU A 12 9.33 -12.39 11.64
C GLU A 12 9.33 -11.63 10.31
N ARG A 13 9.67 -12.32 9.21
CA ARG A 13 9.58 -11.77 7.86
C ARG A 13 8.14 -11.42 7.47
N SER A 14 7.18 -12.28 7.81
CA SER A 14 5.75 -12.07 7.53
C SER A 14 5.13 -10.93 8.35
N VAL A 15 5.55 -10.76 9.60
CA VAL A 15 5.12 -9.65 10.47
C VAL A 15 5.68 -8.32 9.97
N GLY A 16 6.94 -8.30 9.52
CA GLY A 16 7.55 -7.15 8.87
C GLY A 16 6.80 -6.75 7.60
N ASP A 17 6.48 -7.71 6.74
CA ASP A 17 5.67 -7.50 5.54
C ASP A 17 4.28 -6.95 5.89
N ASN A 18 3.60 -7.52 6.89
CA ASN A 18 2.27 -7.07 7.29
C ASN A 18 2.28 -5.62 7.81
N ARG A 19 3.30 -5.23 8.59
CA ARG A 19 3.46 -3.85 9.07
C ARG A 19 3.70 -2.88 7.92
N LEU A 20 4.49 -3.26 6.92
CA LEU A 20 4.73 -2.44 5.72
C LEU A 20 3.45 -2.27 4.90
N ARG A 21 2.66 -3.34 4.72
CA ARG A 21 1.36 -3.29 4.04
C ARG A 21 0.38 -2.37 4.74
N HIS A 22 0.29 -2.46 6.07
CA HIS A 22 -0.57 -1.59 6.87
C HIS A 22 -0.10 -0.12 6.85
N ALA A 23 1.22 0.12 6.87
CA ALA A 23 1.78 1.46 6.77
C ALA A 23 1.53 2.10 5.39
N LEU A 24 1.67 1.32 4.31
CA LEU A 24 1.33 1.73 2.95
C LEU A 24 -0.17 2.08 2.85
N ALA A 25 -1.03 1.19 3.35
CA ALA A 25 -2.47 1.39 3.39
C ALA A 25 -2.88 2.69 4.09
N ALA A 26 -2.34 2.93 5.30
CA ALA A 26 -2.60 4.15 6.06
C ALA A 26 -2.06 5.43 5.39
N ARG A 27 -1.06 5.32 4.51
CA ARG A 27 -0.57 6.46 3.71
C ARG A 27 -1.44 6.69 2.49
N LEU A 28 -1.86 5.62 1.82
CA LEU A 28 -2.77 5.67 0.69
C LEU A 28 -4.11 6.30 1.12
N ASP A 29 -4.65 5.90 2.27
CA ASP A 29 -5.85 6.51 2.88
C ASP A 29 -5.66 8.01 3.16
N ARG A 30 -4.53 8.40 3.75
CA ARG A 30 -4.23 9.82 4.00
C ARG A 30 -4.06 10.62 2.72
N ALA A 31 -3.41 10.05 1.71
CA ALA A 31 -3.25 10.67 0.40
C ALA A 31 -4.61 10.90 -0.28
N PHE A 32 -5.48 9.89 -0.23
CA PHE A 32 -6.83 9.96 -0.79
C PHE A 32 -7.68 11.01 -0.08
N LYS A 33 -7.67 11.01 1.26
CA LYS A 33 -8.35 12.03 2.07
C LYS A 33 -7.84 13.43 1.78
N ARG A 34 -6.52 13.61 1.67
CA ARG A 34 -5.90 14.91 1.36
C ARG A 34 -6.26 15.41 -0.04
N ALA A 35 -6.33 14.51 -1.01
CA ALA A 35 -6.69 14.84 -2.38
C ALA A 35 -8.21 14.89 -2.62
N GLY A 36 -9.04 14.55 -1.62
CA GLY A 36 -10.49 14.46 -1.78
C GLY A 36 -10.95 13.36 -2.73
N VAL A 37 -10.15 12.29 -2.86
CA VAL A 37 -10.40 11.18 -3.78
C VAL A 37 -11.09 10.04 -3.04
N SER A 38 -12.28 9.67 -3.50
CA SER A 38 -13.00 8.48 -3.02
C SER A 38 -12.44 7.19 -3.66
N SER A 39 -12.64 6.06 -2.99
CA SER A 39 -12.29 4.73 -3.49
C SER A 39 -12.85 4.47 -4.90
N ALA A 40 -14.12 4.83 -5.15
CA ALA A 40 -14.77 4.81 -6.47
C ALA A 40 -14.00 5.57 -7.55
N GLN A 41 -13.49 6.74 -7.20
CA GLN A 41 -12.80 7.61 -8.13
C GLN A 41 -11.44 7.02 -8.51
N ALA A 42 -10.70 6.52 -7.52
CA ALA A 42 -9.44 5.83 -7.75
C ALA A 42 -9.62 4.51 -8.52
N ALA A 43 -10.66 3.74 -8.20
CA ALA A 43 -11.05 2.53 -8.91
C ALA A 43 -11.28 2.83 -10.40
N LYS A 44 -12.02 3.90 -10.70
CA LYS A 44 -12.26 4.37 -12.07
C LYS A 44 -10.98 4.83 -12.79
N TRP A 45 -10.06 5.49 -12.09
CA TRP A 45 -8.79 5.91 -12.67
C TRP A 45 -7.84 4.76 -12.98
N LEU A 46 -7.89 3.72 -12.16
CA LEU A 46 -7.04 2.55 -12.26
C LEU A 46 -7.66 1.43 -13.11
N GLY A 47 -8.97 1.49 -13.37
CA GLY A 47 -9.71 0.41 -14.02
C GLY A 47 -9.82 -0.85 -13.17
N VAL A 48 -9.80 -0.70 -11.83
CA VAL A 48 -9.94 -1.81 -10.87
C VAL A 48 -11.27 -1.71 -10.13
N SER A 49 -11.63 -2.74 -9.38
CA SER A 49 -12.84 -2.73 -8.55
C SER A 49 -12.65 -1.85 -7.31
N GLU A 50 -13.73 -1.25 -6.80
CA GLU A 50 -13.68 -0.50 -5.53
C GLU A 50 -13.26 -1.37 -4.35
N ASP A 51 -13.65 -2.64 -4.36
CA ASP A 51 -13.22 -3.61 -3.35
C ASP A 51 -11.70 -3.75 -3.33
N ASP A 52 -11.04 -3.87 -4.49
CA ASP A 52 -9.57 -3.92 -4.57
C ASP A 52 -8.94 -2.69 -3.92
N VAL A 53 -9.48 -1.50 -4.20
CA VAL A 53 -9.01 -0.25 -3.57
C VAL A 53 -9.24 -0.26 -2.06
N GLN A 54 -10.39 -0.73 -1.58
CA GLN A 54 -10.65 -0.87 -0.14
C GLN A 54 -9.72 -1.87 0.52
N TYR A 55 -9.40 -2.99 -0.14
CA TYR A 55 -8.44 -3.95 0.39
C TYR A 55 -7.04 -3.35 0.52
N TRP A 56 -6.63 -2.50 -0.44
CA TRP A 56 -5.37 -1.75 -0.34
C TRP A 56 -5.40 -0.74 0.80
N LEU A 57 -6.50 -0.01 0.96
CA LEU A 57 -6.68 0.98 2.04
C LEU A 57 -6.74 0.34 3.43
N ARG A 58 -7.13 -0.93 3.52
CA ARG A 58 -7.13 -1.71 4.78
C ARG A 58 -5.83 -2.50 5.00
N GLY A 59 -4.90 -2.47 4.05
CA GLY A 59 -3.64 -3.23 4.11
C GLY A 59 -3.83 -4.74 4.02
N ILE A 60 -4.96 -5.19 3.47
CA ILE A 60 -5.28 -6.61 3.26
C ILE A 60 -4.53 -7.13 2.03
N THR A 61 -4.52 -6.34 0.94
CA THR A 61 -3.74 -6.64 -0.26
C THR A 61 -2.82 -5.47 -0.59
N VAL A 62 -1.79 -5.73 -1.38
CA VAL A 62 -0.83 -4.70 -1.81
C VAL A 62 -1.22 -4.21 -3.19
N PRO A 63 -1.37 -2.89 -3.40
CA PRO A 63 -1.60 -2.36 -4.73
C PRO A 63 -0.43 -2.74 -5.64
N PRO A 64 -0.69 -3.19 -6.89
CA PRO A 64 0.37 -3.45 -7.83
C PRO A 64 1.15 -2.16 -8.13
N LEU A 65 2.43 -2.30 -8.48
CA LEU A 65 3.30 -1.15 -8.75
C LEU A 65 2.72 -0.20 -9.83
N ASN A 66 1.99 -0.76 -10.80
CA ASN A 66 1.28 0.03 -11.81
C ASN A 66 0.23 0.98 -11.19
N ALA A 67 -0.47 0.53 -10.14
CA ALA A 67 -1.54 1.28 -9.50
C ALA A 67 -0.93 2.36 -8.61
N CYS A 68 0.13 2.04 -7.87
CA CYS A 68 0.92 3.02 -7.14
C CYS A 68 1.45 4.13 -8.05
N THR A 69 2.01 3.77 -9.21
CA THR A 69 2.59 4.73 -10.15
C THR A 69 1.52 5.63 -10.78
N ARG A 70 0.36 5.05 -11.16
CA ARG A 70 -0.77 5.83 -11.67
C ARG A 70 -1.36 6.75 -10.61
N LEU A 71 -1.58 6.26 -9.39
CA LEU A 71 -2.07 7.08 -8.28
C LEU A 71 -1.09 8.21 -7.95
N ALA A 72 0.21 7.91 -7.90
CA ALA A 72 1.27 8.91 -7.70
C ALA A 72 1.21 9.99 -8.80
N ALA A 73 1.10 9.60 -10.07
CA ALA A 73 0.99 10.55 -11.18
C ALA A 73 -0.29 11.41 -11.10
N ILE A 74 -1.44 10.82 -10.79
CA ILE A 74 -2.73 11.52 -10.75
C ILE A 74 -2.82 12.45 -9.53
N LEU A 75 -2.33 11.99 -8.38
CA LEU A 75 -2.34 12.75 -7.12
C LEU A 75 -1.17 13.74 -7.04
N ASN A 76 -0.29 13.76 -8.05
CA ASN A 76 0.98 14.50 -8.04
C ASN A 76 1.81 14.21 -6.77
N LEU A 77 1.82 12.95 -6.35
CA LEU A 77 2.56 12.46 -5.19
C LEU A 77 3.79 11.69 -5.64
N ASP A 78 4.81 11.69 -4.78
CA ASP A 78 6.00 10.90 -5.03
C ASP A 78 5.74 9.41 -4.72
N VAL A 79 6.09 8.54 -5.67
CA VAL A 79 5.89 7.09 -5.51
C VAL A 79 6.78 6.51 -4.41
N HIS A 80 8.00 7.06 -4.20
CA HIS A 80 8.82 6.68 -3.05
C HIS A 80 8.18 7.13 -1.75
N TRP A 81 7.59 8.32 -1.69
CA TRP A 81 6.83 8.73 -0.50
C TRP A 81 5.64 7.80 -0.23
N LEU A 82 4.95 7.35 -1.28
CA LEU A 82 3.85 6.39 -1.13
C LEU A 82 4.34 5.05 -0.56
N CYS A 83 5.41 4.49 -1.14
CA CYS A 83 5.97 3.19 -0.76
C CYS A 83 6.70 3.21 0.59
N THR A 84 7.52 4.22 0.85
CA THR A 84 8.41 4.29 2.03
C THR A 84 7.86 5.18 3.14
N GLY A 85 7.00 6.15 2.81
CA GLY A 85 6.53 7.18 3.75
C GLY A 85 7.57 8.22 4.11
N GLN A 86 8.77 8.13 3.53
CA GLN A 86 9.80 9.13 3.71
C GLN A 86 9.65 10.15 2.59
N PRO A 87 9.56 11.47 2.90
CA PRO A 87 9.77 12.46 1.85
C PRO A 87 11.16 12.18 1.28
N GLN A 88 11.29 12.20 -0.05
CA GLN A 88 12.61 12.12 -0.69
C GLN A 88 13.46 13.21 -0.06
N VAL A 89 14.39 12.81 0.81
CA VAL A 89 15.36 13.74 1.39
C VAL A 89 16.33 14.02 0.25
N ALA A 90 16.32 15.27 -0.20
CA ALA A 90 17.28 15.77 -1.18
C ALA A 90 18.69 15.78 -0.58
#